data_AF-A0A286U5T2-F1
#
_entry.id   AF-A0A286U5T2-F1
#
_cell.length_a   1.000
_cell.length_b   1.000
_cell.length_c   1.000
_cell.angle_alpha   90.00
_cell.angle_beta   90.00
_cell.angle_gamma   90.00
#
_symmetry.space_group_name_H-M   'P 1'
#
loop_
_entity.id
_entity.type
_entity.pdbx_description
1 polymer ?
#
loop_
_entity_poly.entity_id
_entity_poly.type
_entity_poly.pdbx_seq_one_letter_code
_entity_poly.pdbx_strand_id
1 'polypeptide(L)'
;MKNRNKQTKFPVARIKKIMQKDEEVGKVAQATPVVISKALELFLGMIVDEAAKVTLERNSKRVEAYHLKHAIDRTDMLDFLKEIVDGVPDPSAGGTIDIEAEKNESKKRRGQGAPRKRRKKGELATGDGGDGNETYPEPQTAGAGTETGEDEAGEDHESDHDWD
;
A
#
# COMPACT_ATOMS: atom_id res chain seq x y z
N MET A 1 20.63 1.85 35.57
CA MET A 1 20.72 2.12 34.11
C MET A 1 19.32 2.32 33.55
N LYS A 2 19.04 3.41 32.83
CA LYS A 2 17.76 3.56 32.12
C LYS A 2 17.70 2.55 30.98
N ASN A 3 16.73 1.63 31.03
CA ASN A 3 16.41 0.74 29.91
C ASN A 3 16.05 1.60 28.71
N ARG A 4 16.99 1.75 27.78
CA ARG A 4 16.67 2.24 26.43
C ARG A 4 15.79 1.16 25.82
N ASN A 5 14.47 1.32 25.91
CA ASN A 5 13.53 0.54 25.13
C ASN A 5 14.02 0.60 23.68
N LYS A 6 14.57 -0.51 23.18
CA LYS A 6 15.04 -0.64 21.80
C LYS A 6 13.80 -0.71 20.92
N GLN A 7 13.18 0.43 20.70
CA GLN A 7 11.98 0.53 19.89
C GLN A 7 12.37 0.22 18.45
N THR A 8 11.92 -0.92 17.95
CA THR A 8 12.15 -1.35 16.57
C THR A 8 11.09 -0.76 15.66
N LYS A 9 11.45 -0.51 14.40
CA LYS A 9 10.50 -0.03 13.37
C LYS A 9 9.57 -1.13 12.88
N PHE A 10 9.98 -2.39 13.02
CA PHE A 10 9.21 -3.56 12.60
C PHE A 10 8.78 -4.39 13.82
N PRO A 11 7.59 -5.02 13.77
CA PRO A 11 7.12 -5.89 14.84
C PRO A 11 8.03 -7.11 15.02
N VAL A 12 8.70 -7.19 16.18
CA VAL A 12 9.64 -8.27 16.54
C VAL A 12 9.00 -9.66 16.40
N ALA A 13 7.74 -9.79 16.83
CA ALA A 13 7.00 -11.05 16.73
C ALA A 13 6.77 -11.49 15.28
N ARG A 14 6.57 -10.56 14.34
CA ARG A 14 6.39 -10.88 12.92
C ARG A 14 7.70 -11.33 12.28
N ILE A 15 8.82 -10.67 12.62
CA ILE A 15 10.17 -11.08 12.18
C ILE A 15 10.44 -12.50 12.66
N LYS A 16 10.25 -12.77 13.96
CA LYS A 16 10.44 -14.11 14.53
C LYS A 16 9.60 -15.18 13.81
N LYS A 17 8.31 -14.90 13.54
CA LYS A 17 7.44 -15.81 12.79
C LYS A 17 7.92 -16.10 11.37
N ILE A 18 8.52 -15.12 10.69
CA ILE A 18 9.07 -15.32 9.34
C ILE A 18 10.37 -16.13 9.40
N MET A 19 11.26 -15.83 10.36
CA MET A 19 12.49 -16.60 10.56
C MET A 19 12.20 -18.08 10.80
N GLN A 20 11.20 -18.40 11.63
CA GLN A 20 10.83 -19.77 11.96
C GLN A 20 9.93 -20.45 10.91
N LYS A 21 9.76 -19.85 9.73
CA LYS A 21 9.23 -20.58 8.57
C LYS A 21 10.27 -21.52 7.97
N ASP A 22 11.54 -21.23 8.22
CA ASP A 22 12.65 -22.11 7.89
C ASP A 22 12.73 -23.23 8.94
N GLU A 23 12.64 -24.48 8.49
CA GLU A 23 12.62 -25.67 9.34
C GLU A 23 13.94 -25.87 10.10
N GLU A 24 15.05 -25.34 9.57
CA GLU A 24 16.36 -25.41 10.23
C GLU A 24 16.50 -24.39 11.37
N VAL A 25 15.56 -23.44 11.50
CA VAL A 25 15.58 -22.40 12.53
C VAL A 25 14.79 -22.82 13.77
N GLY A 26 15.53 -23.26 14.80
CA GLY A 26 14.99 -23.62 16.10
C GLY A 26 14.65 -22.42 17.02
N LYS A 27 15.13 -22.47 18.27
CA LYS A 27 14.91 -21.39 19.25
C LYS A 27 15.72 -20.15 18.89
N VAL A 28 15.05 -19.00 18.79
CA VAL A 28 15.68 -17.72 18.45
C VAL A 28 15.89 -16.87 19.71
N ALA A 29 17.10 -16.37 19.91
CA ALA A 29 17.42 -15.44 21.00
C ALA A 29 16.65 -14.11 20.86
N GLN A 30 16.26 -13.48 21.97
CA GLN A 30 15.45 -12.26 21.95
C GLN A 30 16.12 -11.08 21.23
N ALA A 31 17.46 -11.01 21.25
CA ALA A 31 18.21 -9.96 20.56
C ALA A 31 18.18 -10.11 19.03
N THR A 32 18.05 -11.32 18.50
CA THR A 32 18.22 -11.60 17.07
C THR A 32 17.17 -10.90 16.20
N PRO A 33 15.85 -10.99 16.47
CA PRO A 33 14.85 -10.29 15.66
C PRO A 33 14.95 -8.76 15.79
N VAL A 34 15.47 -8.25 16.90
CA VAL A 34 15.71 -6.81 17.10
C VAL A 34 16.82 -6.30 16.17
N VAL A 35 17.92 -7.05 16.04
CA VAL A 35 19.01 -6.71 15.12
C VAL A 35 18.56 -6.84 13.67
N ILE A 36 17.83 -7.91 13.33
CA ILE A 36 17.24 -8.09 12.00
C ILE A 36 16.31 -6.92 11.66
N SER A 37 15.51 -6.42 12.61
CA SER A 37 14.69 -5.23 12.39
C SER A 37 15.53 -4.02 11.94
N LYS A 38 16.75 -3.85 12.45
CA LYS A 38 17.60 -2.73 12.03
C LYS A 38 18.23 -3.00 10.67
N ALA A 39 18.65 -4.24 10.41
CA ALA A 39 19.14 -4.64 9.08
C ALA A 39 18.08 -4.42 8.00
N LEU A 40 16.81 -4.77 8.27
CA LEU A 40 15.68 -4.54 7.36
C LEU A 40 15.47 -3.05 7.06
N GLU A 41 15.67 -2.16 8.04
CA GLU A 41 15.56 -0.71 7.82
C GLU A 41 16.63 -0.22 6.83
N LEU A 42 17.88 -0.66 7.02
CA LEU A 42 18.99 -0.30 6.13
C LEU A 42 18.83 -0.93 4.74
N PHE A 43 18.37 -2.19 4.69
CA PHE A 43 18.11 -2.90 3.46
C PHE A 43 17.00 -2.25 2.62
N LEU A 44 15.89 -1.85 3.26
CA LEU A 44 14.81 -1.14 2.59
C LEU A 44 15.24 0.25 2.12
N GLY A 45 16.10 0.95 2.87
CA GLY A 45 16.72 2.19 2.40
C GLY A 45 17.53 1.96 1.13
N MET A 46 18.45 1.00 1.16
CA MET A 46 19.30 0.67 0.02
C MET A 46 18.50 0.30 -1.24
N ILE A 47 17.49 -0.58 -1.13
CA ILE A 47 16.73 -1.02 -2.31
C ILE A 47 15.89 0.12 -2.89
N VAL A 48 15.35 1.00 -2.05
CA VAL A 48 14.60 2.18 -2.48
C VAL A 48 15.53 3.18 -3.15
N ASP A 49 16.73 3.40 -2.61
CA ASP A 49 17.74 4.30 -3.19
C ASP A 49 18.18 3.81 -4.59
N GLU A 50 18.47 2.51 -4.76
CA GLU A 50 18.82 1.96 -6.07
C GLU A 50 17.64 2.05 -7.06
N ALA A 51 16.42 1.71 -6.63
CA ALA A 51 15.22 1.86 -7.48
C ALA A 51 14.96 3.33 -7.86
N ALA A 52 15.24 4.28 -6.95
CA ALA A 52 15.10 5.70 -7.21
C ALA A 52 16.13 6.21 -8.23
N LYS A 53 17.38 5.74 -8.17
CA LYS A 53 18.39 6.06 -9.20
C LYS A 53 17.93 5.63 -10.58
N VAL A 54 17.46 4.38 -10.72
CA VAL A 54 16.92 3.87 -11.99
C VAL A 54 15.70 4.68 -12.44
N THR A 55 14.83 5.07 -11.50
CA THR A 55 13.67 5.92 -11.79
C THR A 55 14.08 7.25 -12.41
N LEU A 56 15.10 7.90 -11.84
CA LEU A 56 15.63 9.17 -12.34
C LEU A 56 16.34 9.01 -13.70
N GLU A 57 17.12 7.95 -13.90
CA GLU A 57 17.75 7.64 -15.19
C GLU A 57 16.73 7.43 -16.32
N ARG A 58 15.58 6.86 -15.98
CA ARG A 58 14.43 6.67 -16.89
C ARG A 58 13.62 7.95 -17.09
N ASN A 59 14.10 9.08 -16.59
CA ASN A 59 13.39 10.35 -16.49
C ASN A 59 12.05 10.28 -15.76
N SER A 60 11.74 9.24 -14.99
CA SER A 60 10.46 9.16 -14.28
C SER A 60 10.51 9.91 -12.94
N LYS A 61 9.34 10.35 -12.47
CA LYS A 61 9.15 10.91 -11.12
C LYS A 61 8.49 9.90 -10.17
N ARG A 62 8.14 8.72 -10.66
CA ARG A 62 7.41 7.69 -9.93
C ARG A 62 8.19 6.38 -10.00
N VAL A 63 8.48 5.80 -8.84
CA VAL A 63 9.03 4.45 -8.75
C VAL A 63 7.95 3.47 -9.15
N GLU A 64 8.30 2.52 -10.02
CA GLU A 64 7.40 1.51 -10.57
C GLU A 64 8.09 0.14 -10.46
N ALA A 65 7.33 -0.94 -10.63
CA ALA A 65 7.84 -2.29 -10.44
C ALA A 65 9.05 -2.60 -11.34
N TYR A 66 9.05 -2.13 -12.60
CA TYR A 66 10.18 -2.36 -13.50
C TYR A 66 11.44 -1.59 -13.05
N HIS A 67 11.32 -0.42 -12.42
CA HIS A 67 12.49 0.27 -11.84
C HIS A 67 13.17 -0.58 -10.76
N LEU A 68 12.37 -1.26 -9.94
CA LEU A 68 12.86 -2.18 -8.92
C LEU A 68 13.55 -3.41 -9.54
N LYS A 69 12.96 -4.01 -10.60
CA LYS A 69 13.59 -5.10 -11.35
C LYS A 69 14.97 -4.70 -11.87
N HIS A 70 15.06 -3.56 -12.55
CA HIS A 70 16.34 -3.04 -13.07
C HIS A 70 17.36 -2.72 -11.98
N ALA A 71 16.92 -2.20 -10.83
CA ALA A 71 17.82 -1.95 -9.70
C ALA A 71 18.40 -3.26 -9.12
N ILE A 72 17.58 -4.30 -9.02
CA ILE A 72 18.00 -5.64 -8.59
C ILE A 72 18.98 -6.25 -9.60
N ASP A 73 18.69 -6.17 -10.90
CA ASP A 73 19.53 -6.76 -11.95
C ASP A 73 20.94 -6.15 -12.01
N ARG A 74 21.08 -4.88 -11.62
CA ARG A 74 22.35 -4.13 -11.64
C ARG A 74 23.14 -4.20 -10.34
N THR A 75 22.55 -4.73 -9.26
CA THR A 75 23.16 -4.74 -7.93
C THR A 75 23.43 -6.17 -7.50
N ASP A 76 24.69 -6.61 -7.56
CA ASP A 76 25.07 -8.01 -7.27
C ASP A 76 24.62 -8.48 -5.88
N MET A 77 24.62 -7.61 -4.87
CA MET A 77 24.16 -7.95 -3.52
C MET A 77 22.66 -8.25 -3.43
N LEU A 78 21.87 -7.85 -4.44
CA LEU A 78 20.42 -8.06 -4.52
C LEU A 78 20.05 -9.30 -5.36
N ASP A 79 21.02 -10.10 -5.80
CA ASP A 79 20.81 -11.26 -6.68
C ASP A 79 19.75 -12.24 -6.16
N PHE A 80 19.66 -12.40 -4.83
CA PHE A 80 18.66 -13.24 -4.16
C PHE A 80 17.20 -12.83 -4.42
N LEU A 81 16.97 -11.64 -4.99
CA LEU A 81 15.64 -11.14 -5.36
C LEU A 81 15.30 -11.34 -6.85
N LYS A 82 16.24 -11.76 -7.69
CA LYS A 82 16.03 -11.84 -9.15
C LYS A 82 14.85 -12.74 -9.51
N GLU A 83 14.77 -13.92 -8.90
CA GLU A 83 13.66 -14.85 -9.13
C GLU A 83 12.29 -14.25 -8.74
N ILE A 84 12.25 -13.37 -7.74
CA ILE A 84 11.01 -12.72 -7.29
C ILE A 84 10.53 -11.68 -8.31
N VAL A 85 11.45 -11.01 -9.01
CA VAL A 85 11.12 -9.91 -9.94
C VAL A 85 11.15 -10.31 -11.41
N ASP A 86 11.53 -11.54 -11.74
CA ASP A 86 11.67 -12.01 -13.11
C ASP A 86 10.41 -11.76 -13.96
N GLY A 87 9.22 -12.03 -13.39
CA GLY A 87 7.94 -11.84 -14.05
C GLY A 87 7.49 -10.39 -14.27
N VAL A 88 8.24 -9.39 -13.81
CA VAL A 88 7.85 -7.98 -13.95
C VAL A 88 8.11 -7.51 -15.40
N PRO A 89 7.07 -7.05 -16.14
CA PRO A 89 7.24 -6.50 -17.49
C PRO A 89 7.95 -5.15 -17.46
N ASP A 90 8.88 -4.92 -18.39
CA ASP A 90 9.46 -3.60 -18.65
C ASP A 90 8.83 -3.01 -19.93
N PRO A 91 7.99 -1.97 -19.83
CA PRO A 91 7.30 -1.37 -20.97
C PRO A 91 8.26 -0.72 -21.98
N SER A 92 9.51 -0.47 -21.58
CA SER A 92 10.49 0.17 -22.44
C SER A 92 11.57 -0.79 -22.97
N ALA A 93 11.48 -2.10 -22.67
CA ALA A 93 12.48 -3.10 -23.05
C ALA A 93 13.94 -2.67 -22.78
N GLY A 94 14.19 -1.94 -21.69
CA GLY A 94 15.52 -1.40 -21.34
C GLY A 94 15.82 0.04 -21.81
N GLY A 95 14.91 0.71 -22.53
CA GLY A 95 15.05 2.11 -22.97
C GLY A 95 14.62 3.17 -21.94
N THR A 96 14.84 4.45 -22.27
CA THR A 96 14.31 5.59 -21.51
C THR A 96 12.86 5.86 -21.85
N ILE A 97 12.01 6.14 -20.86
CA ILE A 97 10.62 6.54 -21.09
C ILE A 97 10.57 8.06 -21.23
N ASP A 98 10.31 8.55 -22.44
CA ASP A 98 10.13 9.98 -22.67
C ASP A 98 8.78 10.45 -22.12
N ILE A 99 8.79 11.14 -20.98
CA ILE A 99 7.58 11.65 -20.29
C ILE A 99 6.70 12.54 -21.21
N GLU A 100 7.30 13.19 -22.21
CA GLU A 100 6.56 14.04 -23.14
C GLU A 100 5.55 13.25 -24.00
N ALA A 101 5.84 11.97 -24.30
CA ALA A 101 4.94 11.10 -25.05
C ALA A 101 3.68 10.74 -24.25
N GLU A 102 3.82 10.38 -22.96
CA GLU A 102 2.67 10.02 -22.10
C GLU A 102 1.71 11.20 -21.84
N LYS A 103 2.25 12.42 -21.66
CA LYS A 103 1.42 13.63 -21.52
C LYS A 103 0.58 13.92 -22.77
N ASN A 104 1.08 13.52 -23.94
CA ASN A 104 0.38 13.73 -25.20
C ASN A 104 -0.72 12.67 -25.42
N GLU A 105 -0.47 11.43 -25.00
CA GLU A 105 -1.41 10.31 -25.13
C GLU A 105 -2.62 10.45 -24.19
N SER A 106 -2.39 10.90 -22.96
CA SER A 106 -3.46 11.20 -21.98
C SER A 106 -4.35 12.39 -22.38
N LYS A 107 -3.82 13.36 -23.15
CA LYS A 107 -4.61 14.43 -23.77
C LYS A 107 -5.43 13.94 -24.98
N LYS A 108 -4.90 13.00 -25.77
CA LYS A 108 -5.58 12.45 -26.95
C LYS A 108 -6.84 11.64 -26.57
N ARG A 109 -6.81 10.94 -25.43
CA ARG A 109 -7.96 10.18 -24.89
C ARG A 109 -9.09 11.07 -24.33
N ARG A 110 -8.80 12.33 -23.97
CA ARG A 110 -9.81 13.32 -23.55
C ARG A 110 -10.44 14.10 -24.71
N GLY A 111 -9.90 14.01 -25.92
CA GLY A 111 -10.34 14.79 -27.09
C GLY A 111 -11.28 14.08 -28.08
N GLN A 112 -11.48 12.76 -27.98
CA GLN A 112 -12.39 12.01 -28.86
C GLN A 112 -13.80 11.85 -28.23
N GLY A 113 -14.46 12.98 -28.01
CA GLY A 113 -15.91 13.04 -27.76
C GLY A 113 -16.55 13.94 -28.80
N ALA A 114 -16.88 13.40 -29.98
CA ALA A 114 -17.52 14.15 -31.05
C ALA A 114 -18.87 14.74 -30.60
N PRO A 115 -19.18 16.02 -30.88
CA PRO A 115 -20.46 16.61 -30.49
C PRO A 115 -21.56 16.08 -31.41
N ARG A 116 -22.54 15.37 -30.84
CA ARG A 116 -23.76 14.96 -31.56
C ARG A 116 -24.61 16.20 -31.89
N LYS A 117 -24.52 16.63 -33.15
CA LYS A 117 -25.31 17.70 -33.77
C LYS A 117 -26.82 17.35 -33.73
N ARG A 118 -27.57 17.91 -32.77
CA ARG A 118 -29.04 17.82 -32.71
C ARG A 118 -29.65 18.70 -33.81
N ARG A 119 -30.52 18.11 -34.65
CA ARG A 119 -31.28 18.77 -35.71
C ARG A 119 -32.43 19.62 -35.13
N LYS A 120 -32.72 20.75 -35.80
CA LYS A 120 -33.72 21.79 -35.50
C LYS A 120 -35.10 21.47 -36.12
N LYS A 121 -36.18 21.62 -35.35
CA LYS A 121 -37.60 21.87 -35.72
C LYS A 121 -38.41 21.92 -34.41
N GLY A 122 -39.32 22.85 -34.07
CA GLY A 122 -39.89 24.08 -34.64
C GLY A 122 -40.74 24.73 -33.53
N GLU A 123 -41.05 26.03 -33.65
CA GLU A 123 -42.08 26.78 -32.90
C GLU A 123 -43.49 26.16 -33.13
N LEU A 124 -44.57 26.34 -32.35
CA LEU A 124 -45.01 27.30 -31.33
C LEU A 124 -46.26 26.67 -30.66
N ALA A 125 -46.45 26.74 -29.34
CA ALA A 125 -47.78 26.76 -28.68
C ALA A 125 -47.66 27.05 -27.17
N THR A 126 -48.35 28.11 -26.76
CA THR A 126 -48.59 28.58 -25.39
C THR A 126 -49.51 27.65 -24.60
N GLY A 127 -49.27 27.49 -23.30
CA GLY A 127 -50.19 26.82 -22.38
C GLY A 127 -49.68 26.86 -20.93
N ASP A 128 -50.40 27.60 -20.10
CA ASP A 128 -50.22 27.85 -18.67
C ASP A 128 -50.47 26.59 -17.79
N GLY A 129 -49.80 26.51 -16.64
CA GLY A 129 -50.25 25.67 -15.52
C GLY A 129 -49.19 24.83 -14.78
N GLY A 130 -49.05 25.09 -13.47
CA GLY A 130 -49.03 24.01 -12.47
C GLY A 130 -47.71 23.66 -11.77
N ASP A 131 -47.57 24.19 -10.55
CA ASP A 131 -47.04 23.61 -9.29
C ASP A 131 -46.42 22.20 -9.28
N GLY A 132 -45.31 22.03 -8.54
CA GLY A 132 -44.73 20.71 -8.27
C GLY A 132 -43.35 20.75 -7.59
N ASN A 133 -43.33 21.14 -6.31
CA ASN A 133 -42.26 20.88 -5.36
C ASN A 133 -41.90 19.39 -5.32
N GLU A 134 -40.62 18.99 -5.38
CA GLU A 134 -40.20 17.74 -4.76
C GLU A 134 -38.71 17.70 -4.40
N THR A 135 -38.54 17.32 -3.14
CA THR A 135 -37.39 17.51 -2.27
C THR A 135 -36.61 16.19 -2.24
N TYR A 136 -35.28 16.24 -2.32
CA TYR A 136 -34.44 15.05 -2.19
C TYR A 136 -34.41 14.59 -0.72
N PRO A 137 -34.71 13.31 -0.40
CA PRO A 137 -34.69 12.85 0.98
C PRO A 137 -33.27 12.53 1.45
N GLU A 138 -32.93 12.97 2.67
CA GLU A 138 -31.77 12.51 3.43
C GLU A 138 -31.97 11.07 3.93
N PRO A 139 -30.94 10.22 3.97
CA PRO A 139 -30.98 8.98 4.71
C PRO A 139 -30.63 9.22 6.18
N GLN A 140 -31.64 9.05 7.06
CA GLN A 140 -31.48 9.03 8.50
C GLN A 140 -30.93 7.68 8.98
N THR A 141 -30.02 7.75 9.93
CA THR A 141 -29.53 6.65 10.76
C THR A 141 -30.64 6.20 11.73
N ALA A 142 -30.89 4.90 11.83
CA ALA A 142 -31.68 4.30 12.90
C ALA A 142 -30.94 3.11 13.51
N GLY A 143 -30.82 3.13 14.84
CA GLY A 143 -30.36 2.01 15.66
C GLY A 143 -31.52 1.34 16.42
N ALA A 144 -31.12 0.54 17.43
CA ALA A 144 -31.89 -0.26 18.41
C ALA A 144 -32.19 -1.71 17.99
N GLY A 145 -32.07 -2.74 18.84
CA GLY A 145 -31.79 -2.88 20.30
C GLY A 145 -31.34 -4.33 20.61
N THR A 146 -30.49 -4.56 21.64
CA THR A 146 -30.79 -5.08 23.03
C THR A 146 -31.25 -6.55 23.06
N GLU A 147 -30.61 -7.47 23.78
CA GLU A 147 -30.78 -7.78 25.23
C GLU A 147 -29.69 -8.82 25.70
N THR A 148 -28.88 -8.55 26.74
CA THR A 148 -28.91 -8.96 28.20
C THR A 148 -28.40 -10.37 28.58
N GLY A 149 -27.59 -10.44 29.66
CA GLY A 149 -27.33 -11.63 30.51
C GLY A 149 -25.83 -11.88 30.83
N GLU A 150 -25.27 -11.29 31.90
CA GLU A 150 -24.95 -11.92 33.22
C GLU A 150 -23.63 -12.75 33.18
N ASP A 151 -22.52 -12.22 33.70
CA ASP A 151 -21.97 -12.36 35.07
C ASP A 151 -21.04 -13.59 35.20
N GLU A 152 -19.73 -13.36 35.45
CA GLU A 152 -19.06 -13.80 36.68
C GLU A 152 -17.58 -13.38 36.71
N ALA A 153 -17.19 -12.86 37.88
CA ALA A 153 -15.84 -12.50 38.27
C ALA A 153 -15.02 -13.75 38.63
N GLY A 154 -13.73 -13.72 38.32
CA GLY A 154 -12.74 -14.66 38.82
C GLY A 154 -11.44 -13.92 39.09
N GLU A 155 -11.25 -13.55 40.36
CA GLU A 155 -9.97 -13.16 40.94
C GLU A 155 -9.10 -14.42 41.10
N ASP A 156 -7.86 -14.40 40.62
CA ASP A 156 -6.83 -15.35 41.04
C ASP A 156 -5.56 -14.62 41.53
N HIS A 157 -5.32 -14.90 42.81
CA HIS A 157 -4.38 -14.31 43.75
C HIS A 157 -2.98 -14.91 43.56
N GLU A 158 -1.98 -14.02 43.56
CA GLU A 158 -0.64 -14.10 44.15
C GLU A 158 -0.08 -15.48 44.59
N SER A 159 1.12 -15.81 44.08
CA SER A 159 2.10 -16.55 44.87
C SER A 159 3.51 -16.09 44.52
N ASP A 160 4.05 -15.24 45.37
CA ASP A 160 5.49 -15.04 45.54
C ASP A 160 6.16 -16.40 45.81
N HIS A 161 7.26 -16.67 45.10
CA HIS A 161 8.19 -17.75 45.42
C HIS A 161 9.56 -17.13 45.70
N ASP A 162 9.84 -16.96 46.99
CA ASP A 162 11.19 -16.89 47.54
C ASP A 162 11.97 -18.17 47.17
N TRP A 163 13.21 -18.00 46.72
CA TRP A 163 14.22 -19.07 46.69
C TRP A 163 15.44 -18.57 47.46
N ASP A 164 15.76 -19.30 48.54
CA ASP A 164 16.98 -19.25 49.36
C ASP A 164 18.26 -19.41 48.50
#